data_AF-A0A4R3YAU1-F1
#
_entry.id   AF-A0A4R3YAU1-F1
#
_cell.length_a   1.000
_cell.length_b   1.000
_cell.length_c   1.000
_cell.angle_alpha   90.00
_cell.angle_beta   90.00
_cell.angle_gamma   90.00
#
_symmetry.space_group_name_H-M   'P 1'
#
loop_
_entity.id
_entity.type
_entity.pdbx_description
1 polymer ?
#
loop_
_entity_poly.entity_id
_entity_poly.type
_entity_poly.pdbx_seq_one_letter_code
_entity_poly.pdbx_strand_id
1 'polypeptide(L)'
;MLKPYLRVTNLVGKTNIMNTPIGVIFLIAGLIIGPAYYTYVRFFTGEIVATQTVSFQQKSGKLLFDPIQLQLAPEMNDVGLIIRIDASHGPLILSSNPPKNKYHAIVSDGTNVLVDIHFSSISPAVDSTPSVSFQEALPLFKVNQTGTYQLKIAVEGETEMQILKADVQVRANTKQPNMTIIFTGIAFLAAGILAILSA
;
A
#
# COMPACT_ATOMS: atom_id res chain seq x y z
N MET A 1 24.84 -62.96 -40.48
CA MET A 1 24.47 -62.34 -39.20
C MET A 1 24.43 -60.82 -39.38
N LEU A 2 23.23 -60.26 -39.59
CA LEU A 2 23.01 -58.82 -39.79
C LEU A 2 22.46 -58.22 -38.49
N LYS A 3 23.18 -57.25 -37.91
CA LYS A 3 22.76 -56.47 -36.74
C LYS A 3 21.62 -55.52 -37.16
N PRO A 4 20.50 -55.44 -36.41
CA PRO A 4 19.47 -54.44 -36.68
C PRO A 4 19.92 -53.07 -36.16
N TYR A 5 19.78 -52.06 -37.02
CA TYR A 5 19.92 -50.64 -36.68
C TYR A 5 18.75 -50.22 -35.78
N LEU A 6 19.02 -49.89 -34.51
CA LEU A 6 18.08 -49.19 -33.64
C LEU A 6 17.96 -47.75 -34.12
N ARG A 7 16.83 -47.43 -34.76
CA ARG A 7 16.45 -46.08 -35.15
C ARG A 7 15.97 -45.35 -33.88
N VAL A 8 16.84 -44.54 -33.28
CA VAL A 8 16.46 -43.63 -32.20
C VAL A 8 15.66 -42.49 -32.82
N THR A 9 14.33 -42.61 -32.79
CA THR A 9 13.43 -41.50 -33.07
C THR A 9 13.55 -40.50 -31.94
N ASN A 10 14.28 -39.42 -32.17
CA ASN A 10 14.19 -38.21 -31.37
C ASN A 10 12.76 -37.67 -31.49
N LEU A 11 11.93 -37.97 -30.49
CA LEU A 11 10.73 -37.20 -30.19
C LEU A 11 11.20 -35.82 -29.69
N VAL A 12 11.51 -34.95 -30.65
CA VAL A 12 11.58 -33.51 -30.39
C VAL A 12 10.17 -33.10 -29.99
N GLY A 13 9.92 -33.05 -28.68
CA GLY A 13 8.72 -32.48 -28.11
C GLY A 13 8.56 -31.09 -28.69
N LYS A 14 7.55 -30.92 -29.55
CA LYS A 14 7.14 -29.65 -30.10
C LYS A 14 6.51 -28.89 -28.92
N THR A 15 7.33 -28.22 -28.12
CA THR A 15 6.86 -27.31 -27.07
C THR A 15 5.94 -26.30 -27.74
N ASN A 16 4.71 -26.17 -27.24
CA ASN A 16 3.69 -25.32 -27.82
C ASN A 16 4.03 -23.87 -27.52
N ILE A 17 4.95 -23.29 -28.30
CA ILE A 17 5.36 -21.88 -28.26
C ILE A 17 4.15 -20.92 -28.44
N MET A 18 3.00 -21.44 -28.87
CA MET A 18 1.79 -20.66 -29.16
C MET A 18 0.96 -20.28 -27.90
N ASN A 19 1.13 -20.98 -26.77
CA ASN A 19 0.35 -20.70 -25.55
C ASN A 19 1.01 -19.66 -24.63
N THR A 20 2.34 -19.54 -24.70
CA THR A 20 3.13 -18.58 -23.92
C THR A 20 2.72 -17.10 -24.14
N PRO A 21 2.50 -16.59 -25.37
CA PRO A 21 2.14 -15.19 -25.55
C PRO A 21 0.77 -14.84 -24.95
N ILE A 22 -0.21 -15.74 -25.03
CA ILE A 22 -1.55 -15.53 -24.47
C ILE A 22 -1.47 -15.44 -22.94
N GLY A 23 -0.71 -16.35 -22.31
CA GLY A 23 -0.53 -16.32 -20.87
C GLY A 23 0.15 -15.04 -20.37
N VAL A 24 1.15 -14.53 -21.11
CA VAL A 24 1.80 -13.24 -20.80
C VAL A 24 0.82 -12.08 -20.93
N ILE A 25 -0.03 -12.06 -21.96
CA ILE A 25 -1.05 -11.01 -22.13
C ILE A 25 -2.01 -11.00 -20.93
N PHE A 26 -2.50 -12.17 -20.49
CA PHE A 26 -3.37 -12.25 -19.32
C PHE A 26 -2.68 -11.82 -18.02
N LEU A 27 -1.39 -12.15 -17.85
CA LEU A 27 -0.61 -11.66 -16.71
C LEU A 27 -0.52 -10.13 -16.69
N ILE A 28 -0.17 -9.51 -17.82
CA ILE A 28 -0.05 -8.05 -17.92
C ILE A 28 -1.41 -7.39 -17.68
N ALA A 29 -2.47 -7.87 -18.35
CA ALA A 29 -3.82 -7.35 -18.17
C ALA A 29 -4.28 -7.48 -16.72
N GLY A 30 -4.06 -8.63 -16.09
CA GLY A 30 -4.42 -8.87 -14.70
C GLY A 30 -3.66 -7.98 -13.71
N LEU A 31 -2.36 -7.73 -13.95
CA LEU A 31 -1.54 -6.84 -13.13
C LEU A 31 -2.01 -5.38 -13.20
N ILE A 32 -2.38 -4.92 -14.41
CA ILE A 32 -2.90 -3.57 -14.64
C ILE A 32 -4.29 -3.41 -14.02
N ILE A 33 -5.21 -4.34 -14.32
CA ILE A 33 -6.62 -4.25 -13.91
C ILE A 33 -6.80 -4.50 -12.40
N GLY A 34 -5.97 -5.34 -11.79
CA GLY A 34 -6.06 -5.64 -10.36
C GLY A 34 -5.16 -4.73 -9.52
N PRO A 35 -3.90 -5.13 -9.24
CA PRO A 35 -3.00 -4.40 -8.36
C PRO A 35 -2.76 -2.93 -8.74
N ALA A 36 -2.50 -2.61 -10.02
CA ALA A 36 -2.21 -1.24 -10.41
C ALA A 36 -3.45 -0.33 -10.28
N TYR A 37 -4.62 -0.81 -10.72
CA TYR A 37 -5.90 -0.13 -10.50
C TYR A 37 -6.16 0.13 -9.01
N TYR A 38 -5.97 -0.88 -8.14
CA TYR A 38 -6.18 -0.73 -6.71
C TYR A 38 -5.28 0.36 -6.11
N THR A 39 -3.98 0.33 -6.39
CA THR A 39 -3.01 1.32 -5.93
C THR A 39 -3.34 2.71 -6.46
N TYR A 40 -3.71 2.81 -7.74
CA TYR A 40 -4.12 4.08 -8.34
C TYR A 40 -5.33 4.67 -7.62
N VAL A 41 -6.38 3.88 -7.41
CA VAL A 41 -7.59 4.36 -6.73
C VAL A 41 -7.30 4.79 -5.29
N ARG A 42 -6.54 3.98 -4.55
CA ARG A 42 -6.23 4.20 -3.13
C ARG A 42 -5.37 5.45 -2.88
N PHE A 43 -4.41 5.76 -3.75
CA PHE A 43 -3.43 6.83 -3.47
C PHE A 43 -3.51 8.05 -4.39
N PHE A 44 -4.15 7.93 -5.57
CA PHE A 44 -4.07 8.97 -6.62
C PHE A 44 -5.41 9.57 -7.04
N THR A 45 -6.54 9.13 -6.47
CA THR A 45 -7.86 9.73 -6.78
C THR A 45 -8.20 10.91 -5.88
N GLY A 46 -9.14 11.74 -6.32
CA GLY A 46 -9.54 12.96 -5.61
C GLY A 46 -8.55 14.12 -5.76
N GLU A 47 -8.95 15.27 -5.27
CA GLU A 47 -8.18 16.52 -5.30
C GLU A 47 -7.46 16.73 -3.97
N ILE A 48 -6.20 17.14 -4.00
CA ILE A 48 -5.45 17.51 -2.79
C ILE A 48 -5.91 18.89 -2.34
N VAL A 49 -6.65 18.94 -1.23
CA VAL A 49 -7.19 20.20 -0.69
C VAL A 49 -6.32 20.79 0.42
N ALA A 50 -5.54 19.95 1.11
CA ALA A 50 -4.60 20.39 2.14
C ALA A 50 -3.45 19.40 2.29
N THR A 51 -2.29 19.91 2.67
CA THR A 51 -1.17 19.11 3.17
C THR A 51 -0.65 19.79 4.43
N GLN A 52 -0.65 19.06 5.54
CA GLN A 52 -0.24 19.58 6.85
C GLN A 52 0.94 18.77 7.37
N THR A 53 2.02 19.44 7.76
CA THR A 53 3.11 18.77 8.49
C THR A 53 2.67 18.52 9.92
N VAL A 54 2.87 17.30 10.39
CA VAL A 54 2.50 16.89 11.75
C VAL A 54 3.63 17.25 12.70
N SER A 55 3.30 18.06 13.70
CA SER A 55 4.20 18.33 14.81
C SER A 55 4.23 17.16 15.78
N PHE A 56 5.42 16.83 16.25
CA PHE A 56 5.62 15.78 17.25
C PHE A 56 6.75 16.13 18.19
N GLN A 57 6.69 15.60 19.40
CA GLN A 57 7.70 15.77 20.44
C GLN A 57 8.08 14.42 21.02
N GLN A 58 9.36 14.26 21.33
CA GLN A 58 9.84 13.08 22.04
C GLN A 58 9.95 13.40 23.54
N LYS A 59 9.08 12.80 24.35
CA LYS A 59 9.02 13.02 25.79
C LYS A 59 9.18 11.68 26.52
N SER A 60 10.24 11.56 27.32
CA SER A 60 10.53 10.35 28.10
C SER A 60 10.58 9.06 27.26
N GLY A 61 11.21 9.13 26.08
CA GLY A 61 11.31 8.00 25.15
C GLY A 61 10.04 7.69 24.34
N LYS A 62 8.92 8.38 24.61
CA LYS A 62 7.69 8.24 23.83
C LYS A 62 7.56 9.37 22.81
N LEU A 63 7.13 9.01 21.61
CA LEU A 63 6.78 9.97 20.58
C LEU A 63 5.31 10.38 20.72
N LEU A 64 5.08 11.68 20.87
CA LEU A 64 3.76 12.28 21.00
C LEU A 64 3.51 13.17 19.79
N PHE A 65 2.50 12.85 18.99
CA PHE A 65 2.04 13.72 17.92
C PHE A 65 1.01 14.71 18.44
N ASP A 66 1.10 15.94 17.97
CA ASP A 66 0.07 16.93 18.21
C ASP A 66 -1.17 16.60 17.38
N PRO A 67 -2.38 16.77 17.93
CA PRO A 67 -3.61 16.56 17.15
C PRO A 67 -3.69 17.53 15.97
N ILE A 68 -4.09 17.01 14.82
CA ILE A 68 -4.22 17.80 13.59
C ILE A 68 -5.67 18.21 13.44
N GLN A 69 -5.89 19.51 13.19
CA GLN A 69 -7.22 20.04 12.90
C GLN A 69 -7.44 20.08 11.38
N LEU A 70 -8.53 19.47 10.94
CA LEU A 70 -8.91 19.35 9.55
C LEU A 70 -10.20 20.15 9.34
N GLN A 71 -10.17 21.15 8.46
CA GLN A 71 -11.40 21.83 8.03
C GLN A 71 -12.01 21.01 6.90
N LEU A 72 -13.15 20.36 7.17
CA LEU A 72 -13.82 19.49 6.20
C LEU A 72 -15.26 19.95 5.99
N ALA A 73 -15.79 19.66 4.80
CA ALA A 73 -17.15 20.00 4.42
C ALA A 73 -17.80 18.88 3.58
N PRO A 74 -19.14 18.72 3.59
CA PRO A 74 -19.83 17.62 2.90
C PRO A 74 -19.56 17.55 1.39
N GLU A 75 -19.30 18.67 0.74
CA GLU A 75 -18.91 18.77 -0.68
C GLU A 75 -17.56 18.11 -0.99
N MET A 76 -16.80 17.71 0.04
CA MET A 76 -15.52 17.03 -0.11
C MET A 76 -15.65 15.50 -0.15
N ASN A 77 -16.84 14.94 0.04
CA ASN A 77 -17.06 13.51 0.17
C ASN A 77 -16.81 12.73 -1.15
N ASP A 78 -16.27 11.51 -1.11
CA ASP A 78 -15.66 10.85 0.05
C ASP A 78 -14.29 11.46 0.36
N VAL A 79 -13.97 11.61 1.65
CA VAL A 79 -12.69 12.18 2.10
C VAL A 79 -11.66 11.08 2.27
N GLY A 80 -10.48 11.29 1.68
CA GLY A 80 -9.30 10.44 1.87
C GLY A 80 -8.22 11.17 2.65
N LEU A 81 -7.56 10.46 3.57
CA LEU A 81 -6.40 10.94 4.29
C LEU A 81 -5.21 10.05 3.98
N ILE A 82 -4.10 10.68 3.61
CA ILE A 82 -2.84 9.99 3.36
C ILE A 82 -1.82 10.49 4.37
N ILE A 83 -1.32 9.59 5.20
CA ILE A 83 -0.25 9.85 6.14
C ILE A 83 1.06 9.44 5.47
N ARG A 84 2.01 10.37 5.39
CA ARG A 84 3.38 10.10 4.97
C ARG A 84 4.30 10.28 6.18
N ILE A 85 5.13 9.29 6.48
CA ILE A 85 6.16 9.40 7.52
C ILE A 85 7.51 9.07 6.88
N ASP A 86 8.43 10.02 6.98
CA ASP A 86 9.83 9.81 6.67
C ASP A 86 10.54 9.46 7.99
N ALA A 87 11.23 8.33 8.03
CA ALA A 87 11.91 7.83 9.21
C ALA A 87 13.33 7.34 8.86
N SER A 88 14.18 7.23 9.86
CA SER A 88 15.50 6.61 9.75
C SER A 88 15.68 5.56 10.83
N HIS A 89 16.59 4.61 10.58
CA HIS A 89 17.07 3.69 11.60
C HIS A 89 18.58 3.81 11.75
N GLY A 90 19.08 3.44 12.95
CA GLY A 90 20.50 3.37 13.23
C GLY A 90 21.22 2.31 12.39
N PRO A 91 22.57 2.26 12.46
CA PRO A 91 23.36 1.31 11.68
C PRO A 91 23.14 -0.14 12.13
N LEU A 92 22.94 -1.02 11.14
CA LEU A 92 22.76 -2.48 11.20
C LEU A 92 21.59 -3.00 12.03
N ILE A 93 20.58 -3.54 11.34
CA ILE A 93 19.64 -4.49 11.93
C ILE A 93 19.70 -5.78 11.10
N LEU A 94 19.91 -6.91 11.79
CA LEU A 94 19.92 -8.24 11.18
C LEU A 94 18.61 -8.45 10.40
N SER A 95 18.71 -8.94 9.15
CA SER A 95 17.59 -9.10 8.22
C SER A 95 16.42 -9.96 8.74
N SER A 96 16.62 -10.72 9.82
CA SER A 96 15.61 -11.55 10.46
C SER A 96 14.57 -10.76 11.27
N ASN A 97 14.84 -9.51 11.64
CA ASN A 97 13.87 -8.66 12.34
C ASN A 97 13.98 -7.20 11.89
N PRO A 98 13.40 -6.84 10.72
CA PRO A 98 13.46 -5.47 10.21
C PRO A 98 12.80 -4.49 11.20
N PRO A 99 13.36 -3.28 11.37
CA PRO A 99 12.81 -2.32 12.31
C PRO A 99 11.42 -1.86 11.87
N LYS A 100 10.53 -1.74 12.82
CA LYS A 100 9.15 -1.30 12.58
C LYS A 100 8.62 -0.39 13.68
N ASN A 101 7.79 0.56 13.27
CA ASN A 101 6.96 1.34 14.18
C ASN A 101 5.50 0.98 13.92
N LYS A 102 4.72 0.89 14.99
CA LYS A 102 3.27 0.71 14.92
C LYS A 102 2.59 2.02 15.27
N TYR A 103 1.48 2.28 14.61
CA TYR A 103 0.74 3.53 14.77
C TYR A 103 -0.74 3.24 14.89
N HIS A 104 -1.40 4.11 15.64
CA HIS A 104 -2.86 4.18 15.76
C HIS A 104 -3.31 5.56 15.28
N ALA A 105 -4.19 5.59 14.28
CA ALA A 105 -4.79 6.83 13.79
C ALA A 105 -6.30 6.83 14.01
N ILE A 106 -6.80 7.92 14.59
CA ILE A 106 -8.22 8.14 14.86
C ILE A 106 -8.64 9.47 14.22
N VAL A 107 -9.70 9.45 13.43
CA VAL A 107 -10.39 10.65 12.94
C VAL A 107 -11.71 10.80 13.69
N SER A 108 -11.98 11.97 14.25
CA SER A 108 -13.25 12.27 14.92
C SER A 108 -13.80 13.66 14.58
N ASP A 109 -15.10 13.82 14.75
CA ASP A 109 -15.80 15.12 14.69
C ASP A 109 -15.86 15.84 16.05
N GLY A 110 -15.08 15.36 17.03
CA GLY A 110 -15.14 15.77 18.43
C GLY A 110 -16.07 14.92 19.30
N THR A 111 -17.09 14.28 18.72
CA THR A 111 -18.05 13.42 19.44
C THR A 111 -18.04 11.96 18.98
N ASN A 112 -17.93 11.73 17.68
CA ASN A 112 -17.97 10.42 17.04
C ASN A 112 -16.62 10.10 16.41
N VAL A 113 -16.22 8.83 16.51
CA VAL A 113 -15.08 8.29 15.76
C VAL A 113 -15.57 7.90 14.37
N LEU A 114 -14.93 8.45 13.34
CA LEU A 114 -15.26 8.23 11.93
C LEU A 114 -14.31 7.20 11.30
N VAL A 115 -13.05 7.22 11.73
CA VAL A 115 -12.00 6.30 11.29
C VAL A 115 -11.19 5.91 12.51
N ASP A 116 -10.91 4.61 12.62
CA ASP A 116 -10.05 4.01 13.63
C ASP A 116 -9.22 2.92 12.94
N ILE A 117 -7.91 3.11 12.86
CA ILE A 117 -7.02 2.18 12.16
C ILE A 117 -5.64 2.08 12.80
N HIS A 118 -5.15 0.85 12.83
CA HIS A 118 -3.78 0.51 13.18
C HIS A 118 -2.98 0.23 11.91
N PHE A 119 -1.77 0.79 11.82
CA PHE A 119 -0.86 0.55 10.69
C PHE A 119 0.58 0.46 11.17
N SER A 120 1.50 0.09 10.29
CA SER A 120 2.91 -0.05 10.63
C SER A 120 3.80 0.42 9.50
N SER A 121 4.88 1.11 9.85
CA SER A 121 5.99 1.35 8.94
C SER A 121 7.06 0.30 9.19
N ILE A 122 7.55 -0.34 8.13
CA ILE A 122 8.60 -1.36 8.20
C ILE A 122 9.73 -0.90 7.29
N SER A 123 10.98 -0.85 7.79
CA SER A 123 12.14 -0.66 6.91
C SER A 123 12.55 -2.00 6.30
N PRO A 124 12.44 -2.18 4.97
CA PRO A 124 12.95 -3.38 4.32
C PRO A 124 14.48 -3.38 4.19
N ALA A 125 15.16 -2.27 4.52
CA ALA A 125 16.58 -2.07 4.26
C ALA A 125 17.47 -2.65 5.37
N VAL A 126 18.50 -3.40 4.96
CA VAL A 126 19.51 -4.02 5.83
C VAL A 126 20.78 -3.15 5.94
N ASP A 127 20.92 -2.15 5.05
CA ASP A 127 22.11 -1.30 4.98
C ASP A 127 22.02 -0.05 5.86
N SER A 128 23.20 0.47 6.23
CA SER A 128 23.36 1.61 7.13
C SER A 128 22.65 2.86 6.61
N THR A 129 21.69 3.35 7.40
CA THR A 129 21.13 4.72 7.37
C THR A 129 20.39 5.21 6.11
N PRO A 130 19.60 4.41 5.35
CA PRO A 130 18.66 5.03 4.43
C PRO A 130 17.49 5.65 5.21
N SER A 131 17.16 6.91 4.90
CA SER A 131 15.85 7.46 5.21
C SER A 131 14.80 6.68 4.43
N VAL A 132 13.81 6.11 5.11
CA VAL A 132 12.70 5.37 4.52
C VAL A 132 11.47 6.26 4.54
N SER A 133 10.79 6.37 3.40
CA SER A 133 9.50 7.04 3.29
C SER A 133 8.40 5.99 3.27
N PHE A 134 7.48 6.08 4.22
CA PHE A 134 6.28 5.25 4.29
C PHE A 134 5.06 6.13 3.98
N GLN A 135 4.06 5.52 3.36
CA GLN A 135 2.79 6.16 3.05
C GLN A 135 1.64 5.20 3.36
N GLU A 136 0.68 5.66 4.14
CA GLU A 136 -0.56 4.93 4.45
C GLU A 136 -1.76 5.77 4.04
N ALA A 137 -2.73 5.14 3.38
CA ALA A 137 -4.02 5.76 3.09
C ALA A 137 -5.05 5.23 4.09
N LEU A 138 -5.64 6.12 4.87
CA LEU A 138 -6.69 5.76 5.81
C LEU A 138 -7.97 5.35 5.07
N PRO A 139 -8.85 4.55 5.70
CA PRO A 139 -10.18 4.28 5.18
C PRO A 139 -10.92 5.58 4.82
N LEU A 140 -11.59 5.57 3.67
CA LEU A 140 -12.40 6.71 3.26
C LEU A 140 -13.58 6.88 4.21
N PHE A 141 -13.96 8.13 4.48
CA PHE A 141 -15.09 8.45 5.35
C PHE A 141 -15.89 9.61 4.79
N LYS A 142 -17.11 9.75 5.33
CA LYS A 142 -18.04 10.82 4.97
C LYS A 142 -18.14 11.87 6.06
N VAL A 143 -18.22 13.11 5.61
CA VAL A 143 -18.41 14.32 6.39
C VAL A 143 -19.87 14.72 6.27
N ASN A 144 -20.58 14.75 7.39
CA ASN A 144 -22.01 15.05 7.42
C ASN A 144 -22.30 16.56 7.54
N GLN A 145 -21.35 17.32 8.10
CA GLN A 145 -21.51 18.76 8.33
C GLN A 145 -20.16 19.46 8.15
N THR A 146 -20.20 20.73 7.73
CA THR A 146 -19.00 21.56 7.66
C THR A 146 -18.48 21.83 9.06
N GLY A 147 -17.18 21.64 9.29
CA GLY A 147 -16.59 21.91 10.59
C GLY A 147 -15.15 21.45 10.72
N THR A 148 -14.65 21.55 11.96
CA THR A 148 -13.31 21.12 12.33
C THR A 148 -13.35 19.69 12.84
N TYR A 149 -12.62 18.82 12.16
CA TYR A 149 -12.39 17.43 12.51
C TYR A 149 -11.00 17.28 13.09
N GLN A 150 -10.79 16.27 13.93
CA GLN A 150 -9.52 16.01 14.58
C GLN A 150 -8.93 14.68 14.10
N LEU A 151 -7.69 14.71 13.62
CA LEU A 151 -6.89 13.52 13.40
C LEU A 151 -5.86 13.40 14.54
N LYS A 152 -5.93 12.29 15.26
CA LYS A 152 -4.94 11.91 16.28
C LYS A 152 -4.11 10.75 15.74
N ILE A 153 -2.79 10.85 15.90
CA ILE A 153 -1.84 9.78 15.58
C ILE A 153 -1.09 9.46 16.86
N ALA A 154 -0.96 8.18 17.20
CA ALA A 154 -0.18 7.73 18.33
C ALA A 154 0.77 6.63 17.89
N VAL A 155 1.98 6.59 18.46
CA VAL A 155 2.87 5.43 18.31
C VAL A 155 2.48 4.37 19.33
N GLU A 156 2.37 3.14 18.88
CA GLU A 156 2.07 1.99 19.75
C GLU A 156 3.36 1.29 20.16
N GLY A 157 3.63 1.27 21.47
CA GLY A 157 4.82 0.63 22.01
C GLY A 157 6.10 1.48 21.85
N GLU A 158 7.24 0.79 21.82
CA GLU A 158 8.54 1.43 21.66
C GLU A 158 8.82 1.75 20.19
N THR A 159 9.47 2.90 19.96
CA THR A 159 9.81 3.37 18.62
C THR A 159 11.16 2.79 18.20
N GLU A 160 11.17 1.93 17.18
CA GLU A 160 12.40 1.32 16.65
C GLU A 160 13.06 2.20 15.56
N MET A 161 12.30 3.12 14.94
CA MET A 161 12.80 4.05 13.92
C MET A 161 12.58 5.50 14.31
N GLN A 162 13.62 6.33 14.17
CA GLN A 162 13.54 7.76 14.41
C GLN A 162 12.67 8.42 13.33
N ILE A 163 11.60 9.10 13.74
CA ILE A 163 10.75 9.85 12.81
C ILE A 163 11.45 11.18 12.48
N LEU A 164 11.66 11.43 11.19
CA LEU A 164 12.27 12.64 10.65
C LEU A 164 11.21 13.67 10.27
N LYS A 165 10.15 13.20 9.63
CA LYS A 165 9.05 14.04 9.15
C LYS A 165 7.76 13.23 9.12
N ALA A 166 6.64 13.88 9.39
CA ALA A 166 5.33 13.34 9.14
C ALA A 166 4.47 14.41 8.45
N ASP A 167 3.77 14.04 7.39
CA ASP A 167 2.82 14.89 6.68
C ASP A 167 1.48 14.16 6.55
N VAL A 168 0.39 14.91 6.60
CA VAL A 168 -0.95 14.42 6.29
C VAL A 168 -1.48 15.19 5.09
N GLN A 169 -1.82 14.45 4.05
CA GLN A 169 -2.50 14.98 2.87
C GLN A 169 -3.99 14.67 2.98
N VAL A 170 -4.81 15.72 2.85
CA VAL A 170 -6.27 15.64 2.79
C VAL A 170 -6.69 15.67 1.33
N ARG A 171 -7.51 14.69 0.93
CA ARG A 171 -8.03 14.57 -0.43
C ARG A 171 -9.55 14.60 -0.42
N ALA A 172 -10.14 15.44 -1.26
CA ALA A 172 -11.58 15.52 -1.48
C ALA A 172 -11.99 14.71 -2.71
N ASN A 173 -13.26 14.28 -2.76
CA ASN A 173 -13.85 13.59 -3.91
C ASN A 173 -13.07 12.32 -4.32
N THR A 174 -12.59 11.58 -3.32
CA THR A 174 -11.84 10.34 -3.53
C THR A 174 -12.76 9.21 -3.97
N LYS A 175 -12.21 8.24 -4.72
CA LYS A 175 -12.97 7.10 -5.23
C LYS A 175 -12.70 5.86 -4.39
N GLN A 176 -13.74 5.06 -4.17
CA GLN A 176 -13.59 3.72 -3.61
C GLN A 176 -13.16 2.71 -4.69
N PRO A 177 -12.22 1.80 -4.40
CA PRO A 177 -11.88 0.73 -5.33
C PRO A 177 -13.07 -0.17 -5.63
N ASN A 178 -13.36 -0.39 -6.91
CA ASN A 178 -14.40 -1.33 -7.31
C ASN A 178 -13.85 -2.77 -7.20
N MET A 179 -14.37 -3.54 -6.23
CA MET A 179 -13.92 -4.91 -5.97
C MET A 179 -14.13 -5.85 -7.16
N THR A 180 -15.17 -5.65 -7.97
CA THR A 180 -15.40 -6.45 -9.17
C THR A 180 -14.26 -6.29 -10.18
N ILE A 181 -13.74 -5.07 -10.36
CA ILE A 181 -12.59 -4.81 -11.24
C ILE A 181 -11.35 -5.52 -10.69
N ILE A 182 -11.09 -5.41 -9.39
CA ILE A 182 -9.94 -6.05 -8.73
C ILE A 182 -9.99 -7.57 -8.90
N PHE A 183 -11.13 -8.20 -8.60
CA PHE A 183 -11.31 -9.65 -8.76
C PHE A 183 -11.20 -10.08 -10.22
N THR A 184 -11.66 -9.27 -11.16
CA THR A 184 -11.45 -9.52 -12.60
C THR A 184 -9.96 -9.53 -12.94
N GLY A 185 -9.19 -8.58 -12.42
CA GLY A 185 -7.73 -8.55 -12.58
C GLY A 185 -7.05 -9.78 -11.97
N ILE A 186 -7.47 -10.22 -10.77
CA ILE A 186 -6.97 -11.43 -10.12
C ILE A 186 -7.29 -12.69 -10.96
N ALA A 187 -8.49 -12.77 -11.52
CA ALA A 187 -8.88 -13.89 -12.39
C ALA A 187 -8.01 -13.94 -13.66
N PHE A 188 -7.70 -12.79 -14.27
CA PHE A 188 -6.77 -12.71 -15.40
C PHE A 188 -5.35 -13.13 -15.01
N LEU A 189 -4.85 -12.71 -13.83
CA LEU A 189 -3.55 -13.17 -13.33
C LEU A 189 -3.52 -14.70 -13.20
N ALA A 190 -4.53 -15.29 -12.54
CA ALA A 190 -4.61 -16.73 -12.36
C ALA A 190 -4.66 -17.48 -13.71
N ALA A 191 -5.47 -17.01 -14.65
CA ALA A 191 -5.57 -17.58 -15.99
C ALA A 191 -4.24 -17.49 -16.77
N GLY A 192 -3.53 -16.35 -16.65
CA GLY A 192 -2.22 -16.15 -17.27
C GLY A 192 -1.15 -17.11 -16.73
N ILE A 193 -1.12 -17.31 -15.40
CA ILE A 193 -0.22 -18.28 -14.76
C ILE A 193 -0.54 -19.70 -15.27
N LEU A 194 -1.81 -20.11 -15.25
CA LEU A 194 -2.22 -21.43 -15.70
C LEU A 194 -1.87 -21.68 -17.18
N ALA A 195 -2.11 -20.69 -18.05
CA ALA A 195 -1.79 -20.79 -19.47
C ALA A 195 -0.28 -21.00 -19.70
N ILE A 196 0.58 -20.29 -18.98
CA ILE A 196 2.04 -20.44 -19.07
C ILE A 196 2.49 -21.82 -18.55
N LEU A 197 1.95 -22.27 -17.42
CA LEU A 197 2.32 -23.56 -16.84
C LEU A 197 1.84 -24.77 -17.67
N SER A 198 0.78 -24.57 -18.46
CA SER A 198 0.22 -25.59 -19.36
C SER A 198 0.85 -25.61 -20.76
N ALA A 199 1.73 -24.66 -21.07
CA ALA A 199 2.39 -24.50 -22.38
C ALA A 199 3.67 -25.33 -22.49
#